data_AF-H9WJG9-F1
#
_entry.id   AF-H9WJG9-F1
#
_cell.length_a   1.000
_cell.length_b   1.000
_cell.length_c   1.000
_cell.angle_alpha   90.00
_cell.angle_beta   90.00
_cell.angle_gamma   90.00
#
_symmetry.space_group_name_H-M   'P 1'
#
loop_
_entity.id
_entity.type
_entity.pdbx_description
1 polymer ?
#
loop_
_entity_poly.entity_id
_entity_poly.type
_entity_poly.pdbx_seq_one_letter_code
_entity_poly.pdbx_strand_id
1 'polypeptide(L)' 'INLSYCPISDVGLSTLARLSCLQNMKLVHLKNVTVNSFASALLDCESLKKLKLFEDLKFILPRSLIECLEARGCIIR' A
#
# COMPACT_ATOMS: atom_id res chain seq x y z
N ILE A 1 9.49 -3.50 -3.91
CA ILE A 1 10.11 -3.25 -2.59
C ILE A 1 9.39 -4.03 -1.49
N ASN A 2 10.13 -4.49 -0.48
CA ASN A 2 9.56 -5.12 0.71
C ASN A 2 9.85 -4.22 1.91
N LEU A 3 8.79 -3.74 2.58
CA LEU A 3 8.88 -2.89 3.76
C LEU A 3 8.37 -3.60 5.01
N SER A 4 8.25 -4.94 4.97
CA SER A 4 7.70 -5.69 6.10
C SER A 4 8.54 -5.46 7.35
N TYR A 5 7.90 -5.17 8.48
CA TYR A 5 8.55 -4.85 9.76
C TYR A 5 9.48 -3.62 9.74
N CYS A 6 9.45 -2.79 8.69
CA CYS A 6 10.24 -1.56 8.66
C CYS A 6 9.59 -0.46 9.51
N PRO A 7 10.37 0.33 10.26
CA PRO A 7 9.87 1.47 11.03
C PRO A 7 9.66 2.71 10.14
N ILE A 8 9.01 2.53 8.98
CA ILE A 8 8.72 3.63 8.07
C ILE A 8 7.60 4.51 8.64
N SER A 9 7.73 5.83 8.47
CA SER A 9 6.69 6.79 8.83
C SER A 9 5.68 7.01 7.71
N ASP A 10 4.55 7.63 8.03
CA ASP A 10 3.55 8.12 7.07
C ASP A 10 4.19 8.89 5.89
N VAL A 11 5.06 9.86 6.20
CA VAL A 11 5.77 10.68 5.21
C VAL A 11 6.68 9.84 4.33
N GLY A 12 7.40 8.88 4.91
CA GLY A 12 8.27 7.97 4.17
C GLY A 12 7.48 7.13 3.17
N LEU A 13 6.33 6.58 3.60
CA LEU A 13 5.49 5.75 2.76
C LEU A 13 4.88 6.55 1.60
N SER A 14 4.33 7.74 1.86
CA SER A 14 3.78 8.63 0.82
C SER A 14 4.86 9.08 -0.18
N THR A 15 6.09 9.31 0.30
CA THR A 15 7.21 9.64 -0.60
C THR A 15 7.55 8.48 -1.51
N LEU A 16 7.58 7.25 -1.01
CA LEU A 16 7.79 6.06 -1.83
C LEU A 16 6.66 5.85 -2.83
N ALA A 17 5.39 6.02 -2.43
CA ALA A 17 4.23 5.82 -3.29
C ALA A 17 4.29 6.63 -4.59
N ARG A 18 4.87 7.83 -4.57
CA ARG A 18 5.03 8.70 -5.74
C ARG A 18 6.12 8.26 -6.73
N LEU A 19 6.87 7.21 -6.40
CA LEU A 19 7.89 6.66 -7.30
C LEU A 19 7.22 5.85 -8.41
N SER A 20 7.25 6.38 -9.64
CA SER A 20 6.65 5.74 -10.82
C SER A 20 7.20 4.35 -11.11
N CYS A 21 8.39 4.00 -10.63
CA CYS A 21 8.98 2.67 -10.81
C CYS A 21 8.48 1.60 -9.83
N LEU A 22 7.70 1.95 -8.79
CA LEU A 22 7.23 0.99 -7.79
C LEU A 22 6.00 0.20 -8.24
N GLN A 23 6.24 -0.96 -8.85
CA GLN A 23 5.17 -1.86 -9.29
C GLN A 23 4.80 -2.95 -8.27
N ASN A 24 5.72 -3.28 -7.34
CA ASN A 24 5.55 -4.38 -6.41
C ASN A 24 5.83 -3.90 -4.98
N MET A 25 4.88 -4.03 -4.06
CA MET A 25 5.04 -3.65 -2.66
C MET A 25 4.61 -4.77 -1.72
N LYS A 26 5.39 -5.01 -0.67
CA LYS A 26 5.02 -5.87 0.45
C LYS A 26 5.01 -5.04 1.73
N LEU A 27 3.81 -4.82 2.29
CA LEU A 27 3.54 -3.93 3.41
C LEU A 27 2.90 -4.74 4.54
N VAL A 28 3.73 -5.54 5.23
CA VAL A 28 3.27 -6.47 6.27
C VAL A 28 3.85 -6.03 7.61
N HIS A 29 3.02 -5.92 8.65
CA HIS A 29 3.42 -5.46 9.99
C HIS A 29 4.12 -4.08 9.99
N LEU A 30 3.48 -3.06 9.41
CA LEU A 30 3.90 -1.67 9.57
C LEU A 30 3.28 -1.11 10.86
N LYS A 31 4.12 -0.74 11.84
CA LYS A 31 3.66 -0.26 13.16
C LYS A 31 3.50 1.26 13.25
N ASN A 32 4.20 2.00 12.40
CA ASN A 32 4.31 3.46 12.48
C ASN A 32 3.57 4.16 11.33
N VAL A 33 2.62 3.46 10.69
CA VAL A 33 1.82 3.99 9.59
C VAL A 33 0.35 3.98 9.97
N THR A 34 -0.31 5.13 9.83
CA THR A 34 -1.75 5.26 10.06
C THR A 34 -2.55 4.65 8.90
N VAL A 35 -3.76 4.14 9.17
CA VAL A 35 -4.64 3.58 8.12
C VAL A 35 -4.92 4.60 7.02
N ASN A 36 -5.09 5.88 7.37
CA ASN A 36 -5.34 6.95 6.41
C ASN A 36 -4.12 7.21 5.50
N SER A 37 -2.92 7.30 6.09
CA SER A 37 -1.69 7.45 5.29
C SER A 37 -1.43 6.22 4.42
N PHE A 38 -1.78 5.03 4.92
CA PHE A 38 -1.67 3.79 4.19
C PHE A 38 -2.56 3.81 2.94
N ALA A 39 -3.85 4.13 3.11
CA ALA A 39 -4.82 4.22 2.03
C ALA A 39 -4.41 5.28 0.99
N SER A 40 -4.00 6.46 1.44
CA SER A 40 -3.56 7.55 0.56
C SER A 40 -2.34 7.15 -0.27
N ALA A 41 -1.34 6.53 0.37
CA ALA A 41 -0.15 6.05 -0.33
C ALA A 41 -0.48 4.98 -1.39
N LEU A 42 -1.45 4.10 -1.15
CA LEU A 42 -1.88 3.14 -2.16
C LEU A 42 -2.57 3.80 -3.35
N LEU A 43 -3.34 4.87 -3.14
CA LEU A 43 -3.95 5.65 -4.21
C LEU A 43 -2.91 6.40 -5.04
N ASP A 44 -1.92 6.99 -4.38
CA ASP A 44 -0.83 7.75 -5.01
C ASP A 44 0.11 6.86 -5.83
N CYS A 45 0.19 5.55 -5.51
CA CYS A 45 1.03 4.59 -6.21
C CYS A 45 0.37 4.10 -7.51
N GLU A 46 0.31 4.97 -8.52
CA GLU A 46 -0.38 4.69 -9.80
C GLU A 46 0.20 3.50 -10.59
N SER A 47 1.49 3.22 -10.43
CA SER A 47 2.16 2.12 -11.14
C SER A 47 2.06 0.77 -10.43
N LEU A 48 1.38 0.69 -9.29
CA LEU A 48 1.30 -0.53 -8.48
C LEU A 48 0.57 -1.66 -9.22
N LYS A 49 1.24 -2.81 -9.35
CA LYS A 49 0.72 -4.04 -9.99
C LYS A 49 0.58 -5.20 -9.04
N LYS A 50 1.31 -5.20 -7.92
CA LYS A 50 1.23 -6.24 -6.92
C LYS A 50 1.42 -5.67 -5.53
N LEU A 51 0.46 -5.95 -4.68
CA LEU A 51 0.46 -5.53 -3.29
C LEU A 51 0.33 -6.76 -2.41
N LYS A 52 1.22 -6.91 -1.44
CA LYS A 52 1.08 -7.89 -0.37
C LYS A 52 0.78 -7.18 0.94
N LEU A 53 -0.33 -7.55 1.57
CA LEU A 53 -0.83 -6.96 2.82
C LEU A 53 -0.83 -7.99 3.95
N PHE A 54 -0.95 -7.50 5.17
CA PHE A 54 -1.38 -8.34 6.28
C PHE A 54 -2.89 -8.61 6.13
N GLU A 55 -3.34 -9.85 6.38
CA GLU A 55 -4.71 -10.28 6.08
C GLU A 55 -5.77 -9.40 6.75
N ASP A 56 -5.58 -9.08 8.02
CA ASP A 56 -6.51 -8.22 8.77
C ASP A 56 -6.64 -6.82 8.15
N LEU A 57 -5.58 -6.32 7.53
CA LEU A 57 -5.57 -4.99 6.92
C LEU A 57 -6.45 -4.91 5.68
N LYS A 58 -6.69 -6.03 4.97
CA LYS A 58 -7.67 -6.08 3.88
C LYS A 58 -9.08 -5.77 4.37
N PHE A 59 -9.42 -6.12 5.61
CA PHE A 59 -10.74 -5.86 6.20
C PHE A 59 -10.88 -4.45 6.77
N ILE A 60 -9.76 -3.78 7.06
CA ILE A 60 -9.73 -2.40 7.55
C ILE A 60 -9.83 -1.40 6.39
N LEU A 61 -9.28 -1.75 5.21
CA LEU A 61 -9.30 -0.86 4.06
C LEU A 61 -10.72 -0.69 3.50
N PRO A 62 -11.10 0.52 3.06
CA PRO A 62 -12.37 0.74 2.37
C PRO A 62 -12.47 -0.14 1.13
N ARG A 63 -13.64 -0.76 0.90
CA ARG A 63 -13.86 -1.60 -0.29
C ARG A 63 -13.61 -0.85 -1.60
N SER A 64 -14.00 0.42 -1.67
CA SER A 64 -13.76 1.28 -2.83
C SER A 64 -12.28 1.45 -3.17
N LEU A 65 -11.39 1.43 -2.16
CA LEU A 65 -9.94 1.47 -2.37
C LEU A 65 -9.46 0.16 -3.03
N ILE A 66 -9.93 -0.98 -2.52
CA ILE A 66 -9.59 -2.30 -3.05
C ILE A 66 -10.05 -2.41 -4.51
N GLU A 67 -11.29 -2.04 -4.79
CA GLU A 67 -11.85 -2.01 -6.15
C GLU A 67 -11.05 -1.08 -7.08
N CYS A 68 -10.63 0.09 -6.59
CA CYS A 68 -9.80 1.01 -7.36
C CYS A 68 -8.43 0.40 -7.72
N LEU A 69 -7.80 -0.29 -6.78
CA LEU A 69 -6.52 -0.97 -7.01
C LEU A 69 -6.68 -2.12 -8.01
N GLU A 70 -7.70 -2.93 -7.86
CA GLU A 70 -7.99 -4.05 -8.77
C GLU A 70 -8.33 -3.55 -10.19
N ALA A 71 -9.09 -2.46 -10.32
CA ALA A 71 -9.40 -1.82 -11.60
C ALA A 71 -8.15 -1.30 -12.34
N ARG A 72 -7.08 -0.94 -11.60
CA ARG A 72 -5.76 -0.58 -12.15
C ARG A 72 -4.90 -1.81 -12.52
N GLY A 73 -5.43 -3.02 -12.33
CA GLY A 73 -4.76 -4.29 -12.53
C GLY A 73 -3.80 -4.65 -11.39
N CYS A 74 -3.98 -4.10 -10.19
CA CYS A 74 -3.17 -4.47 -9.03
C CYS A 74 -3.69 -5.77 -8.40
N ILE A 75 -2.80 -6.75 -8.26
CA ILE A 75 -3.09 -8.02 -7.59
C ILE A 75 -2.80 -7.88 -6.09
N ILE A 76 -3.82 -8.03 -5.26
CA ILE A 76 -3.69 -7.92 -3.80
C ILE A 76 -3.62 -9.30 -3.14
N ARG A 77 -2.47 -9.65 -2.57
CA ARG A 77 -2.22 -10.92 -1.87
C ARG A 77 -2.22 -10.73 -0.36
#